data_AF-A0A9D5VXT5-F1
#
_entry.id   AF-A0A9D5VXT5-F1
#
_cell.length_a   1.000
_cell.length_b   1.000
_cell.length_c   1.000
_cell.angle_alpha   90.00
_cell.angle_beta   90.00
_cell.angle_gamma   90.00
#
_symmetry.space_group_name_H-M   'P 1'
#
loop_
_entity.id
_entity.type
_entity.pdbx_description
1 polymer ?
#
loop_
_entity_poly.entity_id
_entity_poly.type
_entity_poly.pdbx_seq_one_letter_code
_entity_poly.pdbx_strand_id
1 'polypeptide(L)'
;EGCPVNVPIRDFIGFINKGDFSGAINKIKEQNFLPAVCGRVCPQEDQCEKNCVVGKKNEPVGIGRLERFAADWERTQGTAKKITVKNPTGKKVAIVGSGPSGLTAAFDLAKEGHKVTIFEALHQAGGVLVYGIPEFRLPKSIVAKEIETLKEMGVEIALNSVIGKLFTVDELMKDFDACYIGTGAGLPKFMGIPGENLNGVYSANEFLTRANLMKAFSFPEYDTPIRTGKRLAVVGGGNVAMDSARTALRLGLEESMIIYRRSLAEMPARAEEVHHAKEEGVRFEMLTNPIRIIGKDGWVNAIECERMELGEPDASGRRKPVRIKGSEFQIAVDAVIIAVGTSANPLVPQSAADLKTTKWGYIIADEQTGLTSMKGVYAGGDIVTGSATVILAMGAGRKAASAISQYLAAK
;
A
#
# COMPACT_ATOMS: atom_id res chain seq x y z
N GLU A 1 4.86 19.60 10.10
CA GLU A 1 4.24 20.13 8.87
C GLU A 1 4.31 19.15 7.70
N GLY A 2 5.45 18.54 7.36
CA GLY A 2 5.53 17.57 6.25
C GLY A 2 4.99 16.15 6.50
N CYS A 3 4.53 15.82 7.72
CA CYS A 3 3.97 14.50 8.04
C CYS A 3 2.45 14.52 7.85
N PRO A 4 1.85 13.63 7.02
CA PRO A 4 0.42 13.68 6.72
C PRO A 4 -0.53 13.51 7.92
N VAL A 5 -0.05 12.94 9.02
CA VAL A 5 -0.80 12.77 10.27
C VAL A 5 -0.24 13.60 11.42
N ASN A 6 0.67 14.54 11.13
CA ASN A 6 1.21 15.47 12.10
C ASN A 6 1.85 14.83 13.34
N VAL A 7 2.63 13.75 13.16
CA VAL A 7 3.45 13.19 14.24
C VAL A 7 4.29 14.31 14.90
N PRO A 8 4.30 14.43 16.24
CA PRO A 8 5.07 15.45 16.96
C PRO A 8 6.58 15.13 16.93
N ILE A 9 7.21 15.36 15.77
CA ILE A 9 8.57 14.94 15.46
C ILE A 9 9.62 15.48 16.43
N ARG A 10 9.54 16.78 16.75
CA ARG A 10 10.49 17.42 17.68
C ARG A 10 10.42 16.81 19.07
N ASP A 11 9.22 16.49 19.53
CA ASP A 11 9.00 15.98 20.89
C ASP A 11 9.55 14.57 21.02
N PHE A 12 9.22 13.66 20.09
CA PHE A 12 9.71 12.28 20.18
C PHE A 12 11.23 12.20 20.01
N ILE A 13 11.83 13.03 19.13
CA ILE A 13 13.29 13.10 19.01
C ILE A 13 13.90 13.66 20.30
N GLY A 14 13.26 14.64 20.93
CA GLY A 14 13.67 15.16 22.24
C GLY A 14 13.69 14.09 23.33
N PHE A 15 12.71 13.18 23.33
CA PHE A 15 12.70 12.01 24.22
C PHE A 15 13.84 11.03 23.91
N ILE A 16 14.08 10.70 22.63
CA ILE A 16 15.21 9.86 22.21
C ILE A 16 16.55 10.44 22.69
N ASN A 17 16.74 11.75 22.53
CA ASN A 17 17.98 12.42 22.94
C ASN A 17 18.22 12.36 24.46
N LYS A 18 17.16 12.24 25.26
CA LYS A 18 17.24 12.07 26.72
C LYS A 18 17.36 10.60 27.16
N GLY A 19 17.38 9.66 26.22
CA GLY A 19 17.36 8.22 26.51
C GLY A 19 15.98 7.67 26.91
N ASP A 20 14.92 8.48 26.82
CA ASP A 20 13.55 8.07 27.16
C ASP A 20 12.82 7.49 25.93
N PHE A 21 13.17 6.27 25.56
CA PHE A 21 12.59 5.62 24.38
C PHE A 21 11.11 5.26 24.56
N SER A 22 10.67 5.02 25.80
CA SER A 22 9.25 4.81 26.11
C SER A 22 8.45 6.10 25.90
N GLY A 23 8.95 7.25 26.38
CA GLY A 23 8.36 8.55 26.09
C GLY A 23 8.26 8.82 24.60
N ALA A 24 9.32 8.50 23.84
CA ALA A 24 9.35 8.70 22.40
C ALA A 24 8.26 7.90 21.65
N ILE A 25 8.16 6.59 21.87
CA ILE A 25 7.16 5.75 21.19
C ILE A 25 5.73 6.12 21.59
N ASN A 26 5.49 6.44 22.86
CA ASN A 26 4.19 6.91 23.32
C ASN A 26 3.78 8.20 22.62
N LYS A 27 4.75 9.13 22.45
CA LYS A 27 4.51 10.41 21.79
C LYS A 27 4.19 10.25 20.30
N ILE A 28 4.82 9.28 19.62
CA ILE A 28 4.49 8.94 18.22
C ILE A 28 3.07 8.35 18.12
N LYS A 29 2.74 7.41 19.02
CA LYS A 29 1.45 6.70 19.03
C LYS A 29 0.22 7.57 19.32
N GLU A 30 0.41 8.80 19.79
CA GLU A 30 -0.65 9.80 19.86
C GLU A 30 -1.27 10.09 18.47
N GLN A 31 -0.46 10.03 17.41
CA GLN A 31 -0.88 10.36 16.05
C GLN A 31 -0.80 9.18 15.07
N ASN A 32 0.14 8.25 15.31
CA ASN A 32 0.42 7.13 14.40
C ASN A 32 0.18 5.77 15.07
N PHE A 33 -0.83 5.03 14.60
CA PHE A 33 -1.09 3.66 15.07
C PHE A 33 -0.07 2.65 14.54
N LEU A 34 0.53 2.91 13.38
CA LEU A 34 1.42 1.98 12.68
C LEU A 34 2.87 2.53 12.58
N PRO A 35 3.53 2.96 13.67
CA PRO A 35 4.85 3.60 13.58
C PRO A 35 5.94 2.64 13.08
N ALA A 36 5.87 1.37 13.48
CA ALA A 36 6.78 0.34 12.99
C ALA A 36 6.67 0.11 11.47
N VAL A 37 5.49 0.37 10.89
CA VAL A 37 5.26 0.29 9.44
C VAL A 37 5.71 1.58 8.77
N CYS A 38 5.22 2.73 9.23
CA CYS A 38 5.45 4.03 8.61
C CYS A 38 6.93 4.41 8.58
N GLY A 39 7.68 4.14 9.67
CA GLY A 39 9.12 4.38 9.71
C GLY A 39 9.92 3.56 8.68
N ARG A 40 9.34 2.48 8.13
CA ARG A 40 9.96 1.64 7.08
C ARG A 40 9.55 2.02 5.66
N VAL A 41 8.28 2.38 5.45
CA VAL A 41 7.70 2.41 4.10
C VAL A 41 7.27 3.79 3.63
N CYS A 42 7.22 4.80 4.51
CA CYS A 42 6.95 6.17 4.08
C CYS A 42 8.06 6.67 3.13
N PRO A 43 7.72 7.41 2.06
CA PRO A 43 8.69 8.16 1.28
C PRO A 43 9.05 9.44 2.03
N GLN A 44 9.96 9.35 3.01
CA GLN A 44 10.30 10.49 3.87
C GLN A 44 10.87 11.68 3.08
N GLU A 45 11.55 11.40 1.97
CA GLU A 45 12.11 12.36 1.02
C GLU A 45 11.05 13.26 0.37
N ASP A 46 9.79 12.82 0.34
CA ASP A 46 8.65 13.57 -0.17
C ASP A 46 7.75 14.13 0.94
N GLN A 47 8.07 13.84 2.21
CA GLN A 47 7.20 14.11 3.36
C GLN A 47 7.92 14.87 4.47
N CYS A 48 8.18 14.21 5.60
CA CYS A 48 8.70 14.83 6.81
C CYS A 48 10.16 15.30 6.64
N GLU A 49 11.00 14.52 5.96
CA GLU A 49 12.43 14.80 5.80
C GLU A 49 12.67 15.86 4.72
N LYS A 50 11.80 15.94 3.70
CA LYS A 50 11.79 17.02 2.69
C LYS A 50 11.82 18.42 3.31
N ASN A 51 11.07 18.61 4.38
CA ASN A 51 10.89 19.90 5.05
C ASN A 51 11.84 20.08 6.25
N CYS A 52 12.79 19.17 6.45
CA CYS A 52 13.75 19.27 7.53
C CYS A 52 14.67 20.47 7.32
N VAL A 53 14.78 21.37 8.30
CA VAL A 53 15.63 22.56 8.20
C VAL A 53 17.12 22.18 8.05
N VAL A 54 17.55 21.08 8.67
CA VAL A 54 18.92 20.54 8.51
C VAL A 54 19.18 20.12 7.06
N GLY A 55 18.15 19.57 6.40
CA GLY A 55 18.15 19.15 4.99
C GLY A 55 18.46 20.26 3.98
N LYS A 56 18.41 21.54 4.39
CA LYS A 56 18.76 22.68 3.52
C LYS A 56 20.26 22.83 3.31
N LYS A 57 21.09 22.34 4.23
CA LYS A 57 22.56 22.48 4.19
C LYS A 57 23.30 21.14 4.30
N ASN A 58 22.69 20.15 4.94
CA ASN A 58 23.25 18.81 5.16
C ASN A 58 22.20 17.75 4.80
N GLU A 59 22.49 16.49 5.05
CA GLU A 59 21.47 15.43 5.01
C GLU A 59 20.37 15.70 6.05
N PRO A 60 19.09 15.48 5.71
CA PRO A 60 18.01 15.65 6.66
C PRO A 60 18.15 14.67 7.83
N VAL A 61 17.58 15.02 8.97
CA VAL A 61 17.48 14.10 10.10
C VAL A 61 16.72 12.85 9.65
N GLY A 62 17.25 11.65 9.92
CA GLY A 62 16.60 10.37 9.59
C GLY A 62 15.37 10.09 10.46
N ILE A 63 14.33 10.91 10.32
CA ILE A 63 13.08 10.87 11.10
C ILE A 63 12.42 9.50 10.99
N GLY A 64 12.33 8.94 9.77
CA GLY A 64 11.75 7.62 9.57
C GLY A 64 12.52 6.51 10.29
N ARG A 65 13.85 6.60 10.29
CA ARG A 65 14.74 5.66 10.99
C ARG A 65 14.59 5.75 12.52
N LEU A 66 14.41 6.96 13.05
CA LEU A 66 14.15 7.19 14.48
C LEU A 66 12.75 6.70 14.91
N GLU A 67 11.73 6.91 14.08
CA GLU A 67 10.39 6.36 14.29
C GLU A 67 10.41 4.82 14.31
N ARG A 68 11.08 4.22 13.32
CA ARG A 68 11.33 2.78 13.27
C ARG A 68 12.06 2.28 14.51
N PHE A 69 13.13 2.96 14.93
CA PHE A 69 13.91 2.60 16.11
C PHE A 69 13.06 2.58 17.37
N ALA A 70 12.28 3.64 17.63
CA ALA A 70 11.44 3.72 18.82
C ALA A 70 10.39 2.59 18.86
N ALA A 71 9.77 2.29 17.71
CA ALA A 71 8.77 1.24 17.60
C ALA A 71 9.37 -0.18 17.71
N ASP A 72 10.54 -0.41 17.13
CA ASP A 72 11.25 -1.68 17.25
C ASP A 72 11.75 -1.90 18.68
N TRP A 73 12.28 -0.85 19.33
CA TRP A 73 12.73 -0.91 20.72
C TRP A 73 11.59 -1.35 21.64
N GLU A 74 10.43 -0.71 21.58
CA GLU A 74 9.25 -1.07 22.40
C GLU A 74 8.85 -2.54 22.19
N ARG A 75 8.82 -2.99 20.92
CA ARG A 75 8.51 -4.40 20.58
C ARG A 75 9.51 -5.37 21.21
N THR A 76 10.80 -5.05 21.20
CA THR A 76 11.84 -5.92 21.78
C THR A 76 11.85 -5.94 23.31
N GLN A 77 11.49 -4.83 23.95
CA GLN A 77 11.43 -4.73 25.40
C GLN A 77 10.13 -5.29 26.00
N GLY A 78 9.08 -5.45 25.18
CA GLY A 78 7.76 -5.87 25.67
C GLY A 78 7.10 -4.81 26.56
N THR A 79 7.47 -3.54 26.41
CA THR A 79 7.05 -2.42 27.28
C THR A 79 5.84 -1.66 26.75
N ALA A 80 5.13 -2.23 25.77
CA ALA A 80 3.96 -1.61 25.17
C ALA A 80 2.90 -1.31 26.24
N LYS A 81 2.47 -0.05 26.32
CA LYS A 81 1.40 0.33 27.24
C LYS A 81 0.10 -0.35 26.83
N LYS A 82 -0.63 -0.87 27.81
CA LYS A 82 -1.98 -1.38 27.60
C LYS A 82 -2.85 -0.24 27.07
N ILE A 83 -3.54 -0.49 25.96
CA ILE A 83 -4.44 0.49 25.36
C ILE A 83 -5.71 0.57 26.21
N THR A 84 -6.02 1.75 26.71
CA THR A 84 -7.27 2.00 27.45
C THR A 84 -8.41 2.18 26.45
N VAL A 85 -9.35 1.24 26.47
CA VAL A 85 -10.62 1.31 25.75
C VAL A 85 -11.66 1.99 26.65
N LYS A 86 -12.43 2.94 26.10
CA LYS A 86 -13.53 3.59 26.82
C LYS A 86 -14.68 2.61 27.10
N ASN A 87 -15.60 3.01 27.96
CA ASN A 87 -16.79 2.20 28.27
C ASN A 87 -17.58 1.87 26.99
N PRO A 88 -18.16 0.66 26.88
CA PRO A 88 -18.94 0.27 25.72
C PRO A 88 -20.07 1.26 25.42
N THR A 89 -20.10 1.73 24.17
CA THR A 89 -21.13 2.67 23.68
C THR A 89 -22.42 1.98 23.28
N GLY A 90 -22.41 0.65 23.16
CA GLY A 90 -23.52 -0.15 22.62
C GLY A 90 -23.67 -0.06 21.09
N LYS A 91 -22.89 0.78 20.41
CA LYS A 91 -22.94 0.97 18.96
C LYS A 91 -21.99 0.02 18.23
N LYS A 92 -22.41 -0.45 17.06
CA LYS A 92 -21.67 -1.40 16.21
C LYS A 92 -21.18 -0.73 14.93
N VAL A 93 -19.92 -0.97 14.54
CA VAL A 93 -19.33 -0.45 13.31
C VAL A 93 -18.72 -1.56 12.46
N ALA A 94 -19.13 -1.62 11.19
CA ALA A 94 -18.52 -2.51 10.19
C ALA A 94 -17.37 -1.80 9.48
N ILE A 95 -16.27 -2.51 9.25
CA ILE A 95 -15.12 -2.01 8.48
C ILE A 95 -14.89 -2.98 7.32
N VAL A 96 -14.96 -2.49 6.08
CA VAL A 96 -14.76 -3.29 4.87
C VAL A 96 -13.33 -3.08 4.37
N GLY A 97 -12.49 -4.09 4.56
CA GLY A 97 -11.07 -4.10 4.20
C GLY A 97 -10.14 -3.88 5.38
N SER A 98 -9.11 -4.72 5.51
CA SER A 98 -8.13 -4.70 6.60
C SER A 98 -6.79 -4.05 6.22
N GLY A 99 -6.80 -3.15 5.24
CA GLY A 99 -5.62 -2.35 4.89
C GLY A 99 -5.30 -1.29 5.96
N PRO A 100 -4.22 -0.50 5.79
CA PRO A 100 -3.81 0.52 6.77
C PRO A 100 -4.94 1.46 7.20
N SER A 101 -5.80 1.85 6.26
CA SER A 101 -6.96 2.71 6.53
C SER A 101 -7.98 2.04 7.46
N GLY A 102 -8.38 0.81 7.14
CA GLY A 102 -9.33 0.03 7.94
C GLY A 102 -8.79 -0.35 9.31
N LEU A 103 -7.53 -0.77 9.41
CA LEU A 103 -6.88 -1.07 10.70
C LEU A 103 -6.85 0.16 11.62
N THR A 104 -6.57 1.34 11.05
CA THR A 104 -6.55 2.59 11.83
C THR A 104 -7.94 2.99 12.27
N ALA A 105 -8.92 2.93 11.37
CA ALA A 105 -10.30 3.23 11.73
C ALA A 105 -10.78 2.28 12.84
N ALA A 106 -10.43 0.99 12.75
CA ALA A 106 -10.77 0.00 13.75
C ALA A 106 -10.14 0.33 15.11
N PHE A 107 -8.85 0.67 15.12
CA PHE A 107 -8.14 1.06 16.33
C PHE A 107 -8.82 2.23 17.05
N ASP A 108 -9.07 3.32 16.32
CA ASP A 108 -9.63 4.54 16.91
C ASP A 108 -11.09 4.33 17.36
N LEU A 109 -11.91 3.63 16.58
CA LEU A 109 -13.30 3.34 16.94
C LEU A 109 -13.41 2.40 18.14
N ALA A 110 -12.57 1.36 18.19
CA ALA A 110 -12.53 0.45 19.33
C ALA A 110 -12.07 1.17 20.60
N LYS A 111 -11.08 2.06 20.49
CA LYS A 111 -10.63 2.91 21.60
C LYS A 111 -11.76 3.78 22.18
N GLU A 112 -12.67 4.26 21.32
CA GLU A 112 -13.86 5.02 21.72
C GLU A 112 -14.99 4.15 22.32
N GLY A 113 -14.80 2.82 22.41
CA GLY A 113 -15.76 1.90 23.03
C GLY A 113 -16.86 1.40 22.08
N HIS A 114 -16.69 1.55 20.77
CA HIS A 114 -17.59 0.95 19.78
C HIS A 114 -17.26 -0.54 19.58
N LYS A 115 -18.28 -1.36 19.30
CA LYS A 115 -18.08 -2.75 18.88
C LYS A 115 -17.71 -2.75 17.40
N VAL A 116 -16.50 -3.18 17.07
CA VAL A 116 -15.97 -3.12 15.69
C VAL A 116 -15.80 -4.52 15.11
N THR A 117 -16.25 -4.70 13.87
CA THR A 117 -15.99 -5.92 13.08
C THR A 117 -15.36 -5.53 11.74
N ILE A 118 -14.18 -6.06 11.44
CA ILE A 118 -13.50 -5.92 10.15
C ILE A 118 -13.87 -7.11 9.26
N PHE A 119 -14.33 -6.83 8.05
CA PHE A 119 -14.56 -7.81 6.99
C PHE A 119 -13.42 -7.72 5.97
N GLU A 120 -12.64 -8.79 5.86
CA GLU A 120 -11.49 -8.88 4.96
C GLU A 120 -11.72 -9.97 3.91
N ALA A 121 -11.52 -9.63 2.64
CA ALA A 121 -11.74 -10.54 1.53
C ALA A 121 -10.74 -11.71 1.50
N LEU A 122 -9.50 -11.47 1.92
CA LEU A 122 -8.44 -12.47 1.93
C LEU A 122 -8.44 -13.31 3.23
N HIS A 123 -7.67 -14.40 3.19
CA HIS A 123 -7.46 -15.29 4.34
C HIS A 123 -6.46 -14.74 5.37
N GLN A 124 -5.89 -13.55 5.14
CA GLN A 124 -5.03 -12.83 6.08
C GLN A 124 -5.34 -11.34 6.06
N ALA A 125 -5.35 -10.71 7.23
CA ALA A 125 -5.56 -9.28 7.38
C ALA A 125 -4.27 -8.47 7.17
N GLY A 126 -4.40 -7.21 6.76
CA GLY A 126 -3.28 -6.27 6.59
C GLY A 126 -3.20 -5.62 5.19
N GLY A 127 -3.98 -6.10 4.23
CA GLY A 127 -4.01 -5.58 2.86
C GLY A 127 -2.62 -5.56 2.22
N VAL A 128 -2.26 -4.43 1.59
CA VAL A 128 -0.97 -4.27 0.88
C VAL A 128 0.26 -4.50 1.80
N LEU A 129 0.10 -4.35 3.11
CA LEU A 129 1.18 -4.62 4.07
C LEU A 129 1.56 -6.11 4.12
N VAL A 130 0.64 -7.00 3.74
CA VAL A 130 0.82 -8.45 3.71
C VAL A 130 1.02 -8.96 2.30
N TYR A 131 0.12 -8.67 1.35
CA TYR A 131 0.24 -9.25 0.01
C TYR A 131 1.16 -8.46 -0.93
N GLY A 132 1.39 -7.17 -0.66
CA GLY A 132 2.07 -6.26 -1.60
C GLY A 132 3.53 -6.01 -1.26
N ILE A 133 3.78 -5.36 -0.12
CA ILE A 133 5.13 -4.96 0.30
C ILE A 133 5.90 -6.20 0.76
N PRO A 134 7.07 -6.54 0.20
CA PRO A 134 7.79 -7.77 0.55
C PRO A 134 8.38 -7.78 1.97
N GLU A 135 8.72 -8.98 2.48
CA GLU A 135 9.31 -9.20 3.81
C GLU A 135 10.59 -8.38 4.04
N PHE A 136 11.44 -8.26 3.00
CA PHE A 136 12.72 -7.55 3.08
C PHE A 136 12.56 -6.03 3.29
N ARG A 137 11.36 -5.46 3.05
CA ARG A 137 11.04 -4.06 3.38
C ARG A 137 10.18 -3.96 4.64
N LEU A 138 9.18 -4.83 4.75
CA LEU A 138 8.23 -4.83 5.85
C LEU A 138 8.02 -6.25 6.38
N PRO A 139 8.68 -6.60 7.50
CA PRO A 139 8.51 -7.90 8.13
C PRO A 139 7.06 -8.14 8.52
N LYS A 140 6.52 -9.31 8.16
CA LYS A 140 5.08 -9.62 8.33
C LYS A 140 4.71 -9.78 9.80
N SER A 141 5.67 -10.17 10.63
CA SER A 141 5.53 -10.23 12.09
C SER A 141 5.16 -8.88 12.71
N ILE A 142 5.57 -7.77 12.11
CA ILE A 142 5.18 -6.42 12.56
C ILE A 142 3.68 -6.23 12.34
N VAL A 143 3.19 -6.51 11.12
CA VAL A 143 1.78 -6.37 10.78
C VAL A 143 0.91 -7.30 11.62
N ALA A 144 1.37 -8.54 11.81
CA ALA A 144 0.68 -9.52 12.66
C ALA A 144 0.52 -9.00 14.10
N LYS A 145 1.55 -8.35 14.67
CA LYS A 145 1.45 -7.80 16.03
C LYS A 145 0.41 -6.70 16.14
N GLU A 146 0.32 -5.80 15.15
CA GLU A 146 -0.71 -4.74 15.15
C GLU A 146 -2.13 -5.32 15.05
N ILE A 147 -2.30 -6.40 14.28
CA ILE A 147 -3.57 -7.13 14.16
C ILE A 147 -3.93 -7.81 15.49
N GLU A 148 -2.98 -8.45 16.17
CA GLU A 148 -3.20 -9.03 17.49
C GLU A 148 -3.57 -7.98 18.52
N THR A 149 -2.95 -6.80 18.49
CA THR A 149 -3.33 -5.67 19.35
C THR A 149 -4.78 -5.24 19.12
N LEU A 150 -5.28 -5.21 17.88
CA LEU A 150 -6.71 -4.95 17.63
C LEU A 150 -7.62 -6.04 18.22
N LYS A 151 -7.23 -7.31 18.09
CA LYS A 151 -8.00 -8.42 18.70
C LYS A 151 -8.00 -8.33 20.23
N GLU A 152 -6.88 -7.97 20.85
CA GLU A 152 -6.76 -7.72 22.30
C GLU A 152 -7.67 -6.56 22.75
N MET A 153 -7.96 -5.59 21.87
CA MET A 153 -8.93 -4.51 22.10
C MET A 153 -10.39 -4.94 21.90
N GLY A 154 -10.65 -6.19 21.48
CA GLY A 154 -11.99 -6.71 21.22
C GLY A 154 -12.51 -6.46 19.80
N VAL A 155 -11.65 -6.09 18.85
CA VAL A 155 -12.00 -6.00 17.44
C VAL A 155 -12.16 -7.40 16.85
N GLU A 156 -13.31 -7.67 16.27
CA GLU A 156 -13.58 -8.92 15.53
C GLU A 156 -13.05 -8.80 14.09
N ILE A 157 -12.41 -9.84 13.55
CA ILE A 157 -11.90 -9.85 12.18
C ILE A 157 -12.45 -11.08 11.44
N ALA A 158 -13.40 -10.85 10.55
CA ALA A 158 -13.99 -11.83 9.66
C ALA A 158 -13.18 -11.90 8.36
N LEU A 159 -12.29 -12.89 8.27
CA LEU A 159 -11.50 -13.19 7.07
C LEU A 159 -12.35 -13.90 6.02
N ASN A 160 -11.85 -14.00 4.78
CA ASN A 160 -12.54 -14.63 3.65
C ASN A 160 -13.95 -14.05 3.36
N SER A 161 -14.16 -12.79 3.75
CA SER A 161 -15.45 -12.10 3.72
C SER A 161 -15.48 -11.08 2.59
N VAL A 162 -15.84 -11.53 1.38
CA VAL A 162 -15.90 -10.68 0.19
C VAL A 162 -17.19 -9.87 0.15
N ILE A 163 -17.15 -8.65 0.69
CA ILE A 163 -18.26 -7.69 0.62
C ILE A 163 -18.51 -7.27 -0.84
N GLY A 164 -19.78 -7.18 -1.22
CA GLY A 164 -20.27 -7.07 -2.59
C GLY A 164 -20.51 -8.41 -3.29
N LYS A 165 -20.16 -9.53 -2.64
CA LYS A 165 -20.50 -10.89 -3.09
C LYS A 165 -21.22 -11.71 -2.02
N LEU A 166 -20.64 -11.80 -0.83
CA LEU A 166 -21.25 -12.52 0.29
C LEU A 166 -22.36 -11.71 0.97
N PHE A 167 -22.09 -10.43 1.20
CA PHE A 167 -23.03 -9.46 1.74
C PHE A 167 -22.87 -8.13 1.02
N THR A 168 -23.95 -7.37 0.85
CA THR A 168 -23.89 -5.99 0.36
C THR A 168 -23.67 -4.99 1.50
N VAL A 169 -23.32 -3.75 1.17
CA VAL A 169 -23.24 -2.68 2.18
C VAL A 169 -24.60 -2.42 2.81
N ASP A 170 -25.68 -2.49 2.03
CA ASP A 170 -27.05 -2.32 2.51
C ASP A 170 -27.45 -3.41 3.52
N GLU A 171 -27.00 -4.65 3.32
CA GLU A 171 -27.21 -5.74 4.26
C GLU A 171 -26.43 -5.54 5.56
N LEU A 172 -25.15 -5.13 5.47
CA LEU A 172 -24.36 -4.79 6.66
C LEU A 172 -25.03 -3.66 7.47
N MET A 173 -25.57 -2.64 6.81
CA MET A 173 -26.21 -1.51 7.49
C MET A 173 -27.53 -1.87 8.21
N LYS A 174 -28.05 -3.10 8.06
CA LYS A 174 -29.16 -3.60 8.90
C LYS A 174 -28.71 -4.02 10.30
N ASP A 175 -27.47 -4.49 10.42
CA ASP A 175 -26.92 -5.04 11.67
C ASP A 175 -25.90 -4.10 12.37
N PHE A 176 -25.42 -3.10 11.64
CA PHE A 176 -24.41 -2.14 12.08
C PHE A 176 -24.92 -0.69 12.02
N ASP A 177 -24.51 0.14 12.98
CA ASP A 177 -24.95 1.54 13.08
C ASP A 177 -24.22 2.48 12.11
N ALA A 178 -23.02 2.07 11.69
CA ALA A 178 -22.18 2.72 10.70
C ALA A 178 -21.27 1.71 9.97
N CYS A 179 -20.84 2.07 8.76
CA CYS A 179 -19.90 1.30 7.95
C CYS A 179 -18.76 2.18 7.45
N TYR A 180 -17.54 1.66 7.45
CA TYR A 180 -16.37 2.28 6.85
C TYR A 180 -15.78 1.42 5.74
N ILE A 181 -15.60 1.97 4.54
CA ILE A 181 -15.08 1.27 3.36
C ILE A 181 -13.63 1.68 3.13
N GLY A 182 -12.71 0.74 3.36
CA GLY A 182 -11.26 0.88 3.23
C GLY A 182 -10.63 -0.18 2.32
N THR A 183 -11.30 -0.54 1.23
CA THR A 183 -10.91 -1.64 0.33
C THR A 183 -9.69 -1.34 -0.56
N GLY A 184 -9.25 -0.08 -0.60
CA GLY A 184 -8.13 0.37 -1.41
C GLY A 184 -8.36 0.29 -2.93
N ALA A 185 -7.28 0.46 -3.70
CA ALA A 185 -7.27 0.38 -5.16
C ALA A 185 -6.46 -0.85 -5.62
N GLY A 186 -7.08 -2.03 -5.58
CA GLY A 186 -6.41 -3.31 -5.81
C GLY A 186 -6.57 -3.91 -7.21
N LEU A 187 -7.34 -3.32 -8.13
CA LEU A 187 -7.58 -3.89 -9.45
C LEU A 187 -6.41 -3.56 -10.39
N PRO A 188 -5.64 -4.52 -10.92
CA PRO A 188 -4.48 -4.24 -11.75
C PRO A 188 -4.88 -3.64 -13.11
N LYS A 189 -4.02 -2.76 -13.62
CA LYS A 189 -4.11 -2.25 -15.00
C LYS A 189 -3.08 -2.94 -15.87
N PHE A 190 -3.50 -3.29 -17.08
CA PHE A 190 -2.64 -3.75 -18.15
C PHE A 190 -2.43 -2.62 -19.17
N MET A 191 -1.40 -2.74 -20.01
CA MET A 191 -1.08 -1.73 -21.02
C MET A 191 -2.02 -1.76 -22.22
N GLY A 192 -2.66 -2.90 -22.49
CA GLY A 192 -3.46 -3.15 -23.69
C GLY A 192 -2.60 -3.43 -24.92
N ILE A 193 -1.39 -3.97 -24.74
CA ILE A 193 -0.47 -4.30 -25.85
C ILE A 193 -0.63 -5.76 -26.30
N PRO A 194 -0.35 -6.08 -27.57
CA PRO A 194 -0.37 -7.47 -28.04
C PRO A 194 0.55 -8.37 -27.21
N GLY A 195 0.06 -9.57 -26.88
CA GLY A 195 0.83 -10.58 -26.14
C GLY A 195 0.70 -10.56 -24.61
N GLU A 196 -0.09 -9.64 -24.03
CA GLU A 196 -0.31 -9.60 -22.56
C GLU A 196 -1.01 -10.83 -21.97
N ASN A 197 -1.58 -11.70 -22.81
CA ASN A 197 -2.22 -12.95 -22.38
C ASN A 197 -1.31 -14.19 -22.51
N LEU A 198 -0.01 -14.01 -22.81
CA LEU A 198 0.94 -15.12 -22.91
C LEU A 198 1.26 -15.71 -21.52
N ASN A 199 1.60 -17.00 -21.48
CA ASN A 199 2.10 -17.61 -20.26
C ASN A 199 3.43 -16.97 -19.86
N GLY A 200 3.58 -16.61 -18.59
CA GLY A 200 4.73 -15.84 -18.09
C GLY A 200 4.49 -14.33 -18.01
N VAL A 201 3.32 -13.84 -18.47
CA VAL A 201 2.87 -12.48 -18.16
C VAL A 201 2.12 -12.48 -16.83
N TYR A 202 2.52 -11.59 -15.92
CA TYR A 202 1.88 -11.40 -14.61
C TYR A 202 1.44 -9.95 -14.45
N SER A 203 0.34 -9.72 -13.72
CA SER A 203 0.21 -8.44 -13.03
C SER A 203 1.15 -8.41 -11.83
N ALA A 204 1.67 -7.24 -11.46
CA ALA A 204 2.46 -7.12 -10.24
C ALA A 204 1.68 -7.56 -8.99
N ASN A 205 0.36 -7.33 -8.97
CA ASN A 205 -0.52 -7.80 -7.92
C ASN A 205 -0.50 -9.32 -7.78
N GLU A 206 -0.61 -10.06 -8.88
CA GLU A 206 -0.52 -11.52 -8.86
C GLU A 206 0.86 -11.99 -8.41
N PHE A 207 1.92 -11.48 -9.02
CA PHE A 207 3.29 -11.89 -8.74
C PHE A 207 3.65 -11.69 -7.26
N LEU A 208 3.37 -10.50 -6.72
CA LEU A 208 3.64 -10.17 -5.32
C LEU A 208 2.69 -10.92 -4.37
N THR A 209 1.43 -11.16 -4.74
CA THR A 209 0.54 -11.99 -3.92
C THR A 209 1.04 -13.43 -3.82
N ARG A 210 1.46 -14.03 -4.95
CA ARG A 210 2.08 -15.36 -4.95
C ARG A 210 3.33 -15.40 -4.09
N ALA A 211 4.23 -14.43 -4.25
CA ALA A 211 5.48 -14.38 -3.51
C ALA A 211 5.25 -14.11 -2.01
N ASN A 212 4.47 -13.09 -1.65
CA ASN A 212 4.37 -12.60 -0.27
C ASN A 212 3.28 -13.31 0.55
N LEU A 213 2.05 -13.38 0.02
CA LEU A 213 0.92 -13.94 0.76
C LEU A 213 0.97 -15.47 0.69
N MET A 214 1.21 -16.01 -0.49
CA MET A 214 1.23 -17.46 -0.72
C MET A 214 2.59 -18.11 -0.49
N LYS A 215 3.63 -17.30 -0.23
CA LYS A 215 5.02 -17.74 0.03
C LYS A 215 5.57 -18.67 -1.05
N ALA A 216 5.29 -18.37 -2.32
CA ALA A 216 5.72 -19.17 -3.46
C ALA A 216 7.26 -19.29 -3.59
N PHE A 217 8.03 -18.43 -2.92
CA PHE A 217 9.49 -18.57 -2.83
C PHE A 217 9.93 -19.82 -2.06
N SER A 218 9.07 -20.41 -1.24
CA SER A 218 9.32 -21.64 -0.48
C SER A 218 8.71 -22.88 -1.13
N PHE A 219 8.25 -22.82 -2.38
CA PHE A 219 7.73 -24.00 -3.08
C PHE A 219 8.79 -25.12 -3.14
N PRO A 220 8.48 -26.40 -2.81
CA PRO A 220 7.14 -26.96 -2.58
C PRO A 220 6.70 -27.03 -1.10
N GLU A 221 7.38 -26.40 -0.15
CA GLU A 221 6.91 -26.31 1.26
C GLU A 221 5.53 -25.62 1.35
N TYR A 222 5.32 -24.61 0.48
CA TYR A 222 4.02 -24.01 0.23
C TYR A 222 3.54 -24.39 -1.17
N ASP A 223 2.25 -24.71 -1.29
CA ASP A 223 1.67 -25.32 -2.50
C ASP A 223 1.62 -24.39 -3.73
N THR A 224 1.71 -23.08 -3.54
CA THR A 224 1.55 -22.13 -4.65
C THR A 224 2.86 -21.99 -5.43
N PRO A 225 2.89 -22.31 -6.74
CA PRO A 225 4.07 -22.13 -7.56
C PRO A 225 4.17 -20.69 -8.09
N ILE A 226 5.39 -20.33 -8.52
CA ILE A 226 5.67 -19.13 -9.32
C ILE A 226 6.63 -19.50 -10.46
N ARG A 227 6.24 -19.23 -11.71
CA ARG A 227 7.01 -19.64 -12.90
C ARG A 227 7.43 -18.42 -13.71
N THR A 228 8.73 -18.14 -13.72
CA THR A 228 9.27 -16.92 -14.30
C THR A 228 10.44 -17.13 -15.27
N GLY A 229 10.98 -18.35 -15.37
CA GLY A 229 12.21 -18.60 -16.13
C GLY A 229 13.43 -17.96 -15.46
N LYS A 230 14.38 -17.49 -16.27
CA LYS A 230 15.68 -16.95 -15.80
C LYS A 230 15.76 -15.43 -15.90
N ARG A 231 15.10 -14.83 -16.89
CA ARG A 231 15.15 -13.40 -17.21
C ARG A 231 13.77 -12.79 -17.13
N LEU A 232 13.60 -11.77 -16.31
CA LEU A 232 12.30 -11.14 -16.07
C LEU A 232 12.35 -9.63 -16.31
N ALA A 233 11.37 -9.12 -17.07
CA ALA A 233 11.14 -7.69 -17.22
C ALA A 233 9.96 -7.22 -16.37
N VAL A 234 10.14 -6.12 -15.66
CA VAL A 234 9.08 -5.42 -14.91
C VAL A 234 8.81 -4.10 -15.58
N VAL A 235 7.57 -3.89 -16.04
CA VAL A 235 7.15 -2.67 -16.72
C VAL A 235 6.54 -1.71 -15.71
N GLY A 236 7.27 -0.64 -15.37
CA GLY A 236 6.85 0.35 -14.39
C GLY A 236 8.02 1.05 -13.70
N GLY A 237 7.74 2.08 -12.90
CA GLY A 237 8.76 2.83 -12.16
C GLY A 237 8.39 3.15 -10.72
N GLY A 238 7.29 2.60 -10.20
CA GLY A 238 6.87 2.82 -8.81
C GLY A 238 7.48 1.81 -7.85
N ASN A 239 7.15 1.96 -6.56
CA ASN A 239 7.57 1.01 -5.51
C ASN A 239 7.18 -0.44 -5.85
N VAL A 240 5.98 -0.65 -6.40
CA VAL A 240 5.51 -1.98 -6.83
C VAL A 240 6.43 -2.60 -7.89
N ALA A 241 7.00 -1.78 -8.80
CA ALA A 241 7.95 -2.25 -9.79
C ALA A 241 9.29 -2.63 -9.13
N MET A 242 9.81 -1.81 -8.22
CA MET A 242 11.02 -2.13 -7.45
C MET A 242 10.85 -3.41 -6.63
N ASP A 243 9.72 -3.54 -5.93
CA ASP A 243 9.41 -4.72 -5.12
C ASP A 243 9.33 -5.98 -5.97
N SER A 244 8.71 -5.90 -7.16
CA SER A 244 8.63 -7.02 -8.09
C SER A 244 10.02 -7.41 -8.62
N ALA A 245 10.83 -6.43 -9.04
CA ALA A 245 12.15 -6.67 -9.61
C ALA A 245 13.12 -7.28 -8.58
N ARG A 246 13.11 -6.77 -7.34
CA ARG A 246 13.94 -7.24 -6.23
C ARG A 246 13.48 -8.60 -5.68
N THR A 247 12.18 -8.86 -5.69
CA THR A 247 11.62 -10.19 -5.38
C THR A 247 12.07 -11.22 -6.42
N ALA A 248 12.05 -10.86 -7.71
CA ALA A 248 12.51 -11.74 -8.78
C ALA A 248 13.97 -12.19 -8.58
N LEU A 249 14.89 -11.28 -8.24
CA LEU A 249 16.28 -11.67 -7.95
C LEU A 249 16.40 -12.61 -6.75
N ARG A 250 15.63 -12.36 -5.69
CA ARG A 250 15.61 -13.23 -4.50
C ARG A 250 15.01 -14.62 -4.74
N LEU A 251 14.18 -14.76 -5.78
CA LEU A 251 13.70 -16.06 -6.26
C LEU A 251 14.79 -16.83 -7.06
N GLY A 252 15.99 -16.28 -7.20
CA GLY A 252 17.12 -16.93 -7.87
C GLY A 252 17.18 -16.69 -9.37
N LEU A 253 16.50 -15.66 -9.88
CA LEU A 253 16.55 -15.32 -11.30
C LEU A 253 17.92 -14.75 -11.67
N GLU A 254 18.40 -15.10 -12.86
CA GLU A 254 19.69 -14.64 -13.38
C GLU A 254 19.65 -13.15 -13.77
N GLU A 255 18.51 -12.68 -14.29
CA GLU A 255 18.34 -11.27 -14.67
C GLU A 255 16.94 -10.77 -14.27
N SER A 256 16.90 -9.58 -13.69
CA SER A 256 15.69 -8.82 -13.41
C SER A 256 15.89 -7.39 -13.88
N MET A 257 14.97 -6.89 -14.70
CA MET A 257 15.07 -5.55 -15.26
C MET A 257 13.81 -4.71 -15.06
N ILE A 258 14.00 -3.42 -14.87
CA ILE A 258 12.97 -2.41 -14.89
C ILE A 258 12.94 -1.79 -16.28
N ILE A 259 11.78 -1.83 -16.93
CA ILE A 259 11.49 -1.07 -18.15
C ILE A 259 10.63 0.12 -17.76
N TYR A 260 11.18 1.33 -17.92
CA TYR A 260 10.50 2.56 -17.56
C TYR A 260 10.55 3.59 -18.69
N ARG A 261 9.36 4.11 -19.05
CA ARG A 261 9.19 5.04 -20.16
C ARG A 261 9.76 6.44 -19.92
N ARG A 262 10.20 6.78 -18.70
CA ARG A 262 10.80 8.09 -18.36
C ARG A 262 12.23 7.91 -17.83
N SER A 263 12.87 8.98 -17.38
CA SER A 263 14.19 8.88 -16.75
C SER A 263 14.09 8.53 -15.26
N LEU A 264 15.25 8.27 -14.65
CA LEU A 264 15.35 8.09 -13.20
C LEU A 264 14.82 9.28 -12.40
N ALA A 265 14.94 10.51 -12.91
CA ALA A 265 14.49 11.72 -12.22
C ALA A 265 12.96 11.79 -12.09
N GLU A 266 12.22 11.20 -13.03
CA GLU A 266 10.74 11.12 -12.98
C GLU A 266 10.24 9.82 -12.33
N MET A 267 11.13 8.99 -11.78
CA MET A 267 10.76 7.71 -11.18
C MET A 267 10.00 7.94 -9.86
N PRO A 268 8.76 7.45 -9.70
CA PRO A 268 7.98 7.67 -8.49
C PRO A 268 8.28 6.68 -7.36
N ALA A 269 9.21 5.74 -7.55
CA ALA A 269 9.67 4.86 -6.49
C ALA A 269 10.50 5.64 -5.46
N ARG A 270 10.44 5.17 -4.21
CA ARG A 270 11.20 5.72 -3.09
C ARG A 270 12.70 5.58 -3.39
N ALA A 271 13.47 6.65 -3.17
CA ALA A 271 14.86 6.75 -3.61
C ALA A 271 15.75 5.66 -2.97
N GLU A 272 15.51 5.35 -1.69
CA GLU A 272 16.19 4.27 -0.98
C GLU A 272 15.92 2.89 -1.64
N GLU A 273 14.73 2.65 -2.18
CA GLU A 273 14.40 1.39 -2.85
C GLU A 273 15.01 1.28 -4.25
N VAL A 274 15.11 2.41 -4.97
CA VAL A 274 15.83 2.49 -6.26
C VAL A 274 17.31 2.24 -6.03
N HIS A 275 17.88 2.79 -4.96
CA HIS A 275 19.27 2.56 -4.56
C HIS A 275 19.52 1.07 -4.25
N HIS A 276 18.74 0.47 -3.34
CA HIS A 276 18.85 -0.96 -3.03
C HIS A 276 18.64 -1.86 -4.24
N ALA A 277 17.71 -1.54 -5.14
CA ALA A 277 17.51 -2.30 -6.38
C ALA A 277 18.77 -2.30 -7.26
N LYS A 278 19.46 -1.16 -7.38
CA LYS A 278 20.73 -1.08 -8.13
C LYS A 278 21.84 -1.88 -7.46
N GLU A 279 21.95 -1.81 -6.14
CA GLU A 279 22.95 -2.57 -5.37
C GLU A 279 22.75 -4.08 -5.49
N GLU A 280 21.49 -4.53 -5.57
CA GLU A 280 21.13 -5.93 -5.78
C GLU A 280 21.34 -6.41 -7.23
N GLY A 281 21.65 -5.50 -8.17
CA GLY A 281 21.91 -5.84 -9.57
C GLY A 281 20.70 -5.77 -10.50
N VAL A 282 19.61 -5.12 -10.09
CA VAL A 282 18.47 -4.86 -10.99
C VAL A 282 18.94 -3.97 -12.15
N ARG A 283 18.70 -4.41 -13.38
CA ARG A 283 18.99 -3.64 -14.60
C ARG A 283 17.91 -2.60 -14.84
N PHE A 284 18.28 -1.41 -15.32
CA PHE A 284 17.35 -0.31 -15.55
C PHE A 284 17.36 0.11 -17.03
N GLU A 285 16.32 -0.26 -17.76
CA GLU A 285 16.02 0.21 -19.12
C GLU A 285 15.13 1.45 -19.04
N MET A 286 15.78 2.61 -18.91
CA MET A 286 15.12 3.92 -18.90
C MET A 286 14.71 4.35 -20.30
N LEU A 287 13.80 5.34 -20.37
CA LEU A 287 13.32 5.89 -21.63
C LEU A 287 12.91 4.81 -22.63
N THR A 288 12.23 3.77 -22.11
CA THR A 288 11.89 2.57 -22.86
C THR A 288 10.43 2.22 -22.60
N ASN A 289 9.67 2.01 -23.67
CA ASN A 289 8.24 1.68 -23.59
C ASN A 289 7.95 0.38 -24.36
N PRO A 290 7.33 -0.63 -23.73
CA PRO A 290 6.89 -1.83 -24.43
C PRO A 290 5.79 -1.55 -25.46
N ILE A 291 5.87 -2.22 -26.61
CA ILE A 291 4.86 -2.15 -27.68
C ILE A 291 4.20 -3.49 -28.00
N ARG A 292 4.87 -4.62 -27.72
CA ARG A 292 4.27 -5.97 -27.72
C ARG A 292 5.12 -6.98 -26.94
N ILE A 293 4.49 -8.04 -26.46
CA ILE A 293 5.15 -9.20 -25.86
C ILE A 293 5.13 -10.33 -26.90
N ILE A 294 6.29 -10.90 -27.18
CA ILE A 294 6.49 -11.91 -28.22
C ILE A 294 6.56 -13.28 -27.56
N GLY A 295 5.72 -14.20 -28.04
CA GLY A 295 5.63 -15.56 -27.52
C GLY A 295 6.25 -16.61 -28.44
N LYS A 296 6.67 -17.72 -27.83
CA LYS A 296 7.03 -18.97 -28.50
C LYS A 296 6.34 -20.12 -27.77
N ASP A 297 5.62 -20.96 -28.50
CA ASP A 297 4.86 -22.10 -27.93
C ASP A 297 3.89 -21.70 -26.80
N GLY A 298 3.32 -20.48 -26.90
CA GLY A 298 2.40 -19.93 -25.90
C GLY A 298 3.06 -19.29 -24.66
N TRP A 299 4.39 -19.29 -24.57
CA TRP A 299 5.16 -18.68 -23.48
C TRP A 299 5.88 -17.42 -23.93
N VAL A 300 6.08 -16.47 -23.02
CA VAL A 300 6.92 -15.30 -23.24
C VAL A 300 8.34 -15.73 -23.67
N ASN A 301 8.87 -15.08 -24.71
CA ASN A 301 10.23 -15.29 -25.22
C ASN A 301 11.01 -13.98 -25.39
N ALA A 302 10.30 -12.88 -25.68
CA ALA A 302 10.88 -11.55 -25.75
C ALA A 302 9.82 -10.47 -25.49
N ILE A 303 10.28 -9.26 -25.17
CA ILE A 303 9.47 -8.04 -25.17
C ILE A 303 10.05 -7.09 -26.21
N GLU A 304 9.20 -6.57 -27.08
CA GLU A 304 9.57 -5.54 -28.04
C GLU A 304 9.22 -4.17 -27.45
N CYS A 305 10.21 -3.30 -27.50
CA CYS A 305 10.17 -1.97 -26.92
C CYS A 305 10.57 -0.93 -27.96
N GLU A 306 10.22 0.32 -27.68
CA GLU A 306 10.69 1.50 -28.41
C GLU A 306 11.40 2.46 -27.44
N ARG A 307 12.30 3.29 -27.97
CA ARG A 307 12.96 4.35 -27.21
C ARG A 307 12.05 5.58 -27.12
N MET A 308 12.17 6.25 -25.98
CA MET A 308 11.46 7.46 -25.65
C MET A 308 12.45 8.62 -25.51
N GLU A 309 11.99 9.84 -25.74
CA GLU A 309 12.63 11.07 -25.30
C GLU A 309 11.72 11.82 -24.34
N LEU A 310 12.27 12.73 -23.55
CA LEU A 310 11.49 13.55 -22.64
C LEU A 310 11.05 14.84 -23.32
N GLY A 311 9.74 15.05 -23.43
CA GLY A 311 9.13 16.31 -23.81
C GLY A 311 8.88 17.22 -22.60
N GLU A 312 7.86 18.07 -22.75
CA GLU A 312 7.43 19.01 -21.71
C GLU A 312 6.82 18.31 -20.48
N PRO A 313 6.89 18.93 -19.29
CA PRO A 313 6.20 18.47 -18.09
C PRO A 313 4.69 18.21 -18.29
N ASP A 314 4.17 17.17 -17.66
CA ASP A 314 2.74 16.91 -17.51
C ASP A 314 2.15 17.62 -16.28
N ALA A 315 0.85 17.45 -16.03
CA ALA A 315 0.16 18.06 -14.90
C ALA A 315 0.70 17.59 -13.52
N SER A 316 1.45 16.48 -13.47
CA SER A 316 2.16 16.03 -12.26
C SER A 316 3.56 16.63 -12.14
N GLY A 317 3.96 17.53 -13.04
CA GLY A 317 5.28 18.15 -13.10
C GLY A 317 6.36 17.27 -13.72
N ARG A 318 6.04 16.02 -14.10
CA ARG A 318 7.00 15.07 -14.67
C ARG A 318 7.02 15.19 -16.18
N ARG A 319 8.22 15.15 -16.79
CA ARG A 319 8.36 15.24 -18.25
C ARG A 319 7.63 14.10 -18.96
N LYS A 320 6.89 14.45 -20.02
CA LYS A 320 6.13 13.50 -20.83
C LYS A 320 7.08 12.66 -21.68
N PRO A 321 6.90 11.34 -21.75
CA PRO A 321 7.65 10.51 -22.66
C PRO A 321 7.07 10.65 -24.08
N VAL A 322 7.92 10.88 -25.07
CA VAL A 322 7.60 11.02 -26.50
C VAL A 322 8.31 9.90 -27.26
N ARG A 323 7.60 9.21 -28.14
CA ARG A 323 8.14 8.09 -28.92
C ARG A 323 9.18 8.58 -29.94
N ILE A 324 10.32 7.91 -29.99
CA ILE A 324 11.29 8.03 -31.09
C ILE A 324 10.94 7.00 -32.17
N LYS A 325 10.50 7.46 -33.34
CA LYS A 325 10.10 6.55 -34.45
C LYS A 325 11.30 5.76 -34.98
N GLY A 326 11.11 4.48 -35.31
CA GLY A 326 12.16 3.64 -35.89
C GLY A 326 13.20 3.17 -34.86
N SER A 327 12.92 3.31 -33.57
CA SER A 327 13.80 2.94 -32.46
C SER A 327 13.42 1.61 -31.81
N GLU A 328 12.61 0.80 -32.49
CA GLU A 328 12.11 -0.47 -32.00
C GLU A 328 13.24 -1.50 -31.84
N PHE A 329 13.24 -2.23 -30.73
CA PHE A 329 14.22 -3.26 -30.43
C PHE A 329 13.61 -4.33 -29.52
N GLN A 330 14.24 -5.50 -29.46
CA GLN A 330 13.74 -6.63 -28.67
C GLN A 330 14.69 -6.93 -27.50
N ILE A 331 14.10 -7.30 -26.37
CA ILE A 331 14.80 -7.79 -25.20
C ILE A 331 14.31 -9.21 -24.93
N ALA A 332 15.23 -10.18 -24.94
CA ALA A 332 14.88 -11.56 -24.66
C ALA A 332 14.60 -11.75 -23.15
N VAL A 333 13.40 -12.22 -22.84
CA VAL A 333 12.91 -12.43 -21.46
C VAL A 333 11.99 -13.64 -21.43
N ASP A 334 11.88 -14.26 -20.27
CA ASP A 334 11.08 -15.47 -20.06
C ASP A 334 9.77 -15.17 -19.30
N ALA A 335 9.68 -13.98 -18.69
CA ALA A 335 8.49 -13.47 -18.03
C ALA A 335 8.43 -11.94 -18.06
N VAL A 336 7.21 -11.40 -18.00
CA VAL A 336 6.93 -9.96 -17.94
C VAL A 336 5.97 -9.67 -16.78
N ILE A 337 6.32 -8.74 -15.91
CA ILE A 337 5.45 -8.23 -14.86
C ILE A 337 4.94 -6.84 -15.25
N ILE A 338 3.63 -6.66 -15.26
CA ILE A 338 2.99 -5.37 -15.53
C ILE A 338 2.73 -4.65 -14.20
N ALA A 339 3.48 -3.56 -13.97
CA ALA A 339 3.46 -2.74 -12.76
C ALA A 339 3.10 -1.27 -13.06
N VAL A 340 2.13 -1.05 -13.96
CA VAL A 340 1.72 0.29 -14.44
C VAL A 340 0.64 0.97 -13.59
N GLY A 341 0.30 0.37 -12.45
CA GLY A 341 -0.64 0.88 -11.47
C GLY A 341 -1.93 0.07 -11.36
N THR A 342 -2.81 0.53 -10.48
CA THR A 342 -4.07 -0.14 -10.16
C THR A 342 -5.25 0.85 -10.24
N SER A 343 -6.46 0.33 -10.04
CA SER A 343 -7.73 1.07 -10.01
C SER A 343 -8.64 0.55 -8.89
N ALA A 344 -9.72 1.30 -8.63
CA ALA A 344 -10.78 0.88 -7.74
C ALA A 344 -11.41 -0.45 -8.21
N ASN A 345 -11.70 -1.33 -7.26
CA ASN A 345 -12.44 -2.56 -7.52
C ASN A 345 -13.95 -2.25 -7.50
N PRO A 346 -14.71 -2.61 -8.55
CA PRO A 346 -16.12 -2.24 -8.64
C PRO A 346 -17.05 -3.08 -7.75
N LEU A 347 -16.59 -4.16 -7.11
CA LEU A 347 -17.44 -5.10 -6.36
C LEU A 347 -18.34 -4.41 -5.32
N VAL A 348 -17.76 -3.58 -4.45
CA VAL A 348 -18.52 -2.89 -3.40
C VAL A 348 -19.46 -1.84 -4.01
N PRO A 349 -19.01 -0.88 -4.85
CA PRO A 349 -19.90 0.08 -5.50
C PRO A 349 -21.02 -0.53 -6.35
N GLN A 350 -20.77 -1.63 -7.06
CA GLN A 350 -21.80 -2.30 -7.86
C GLN A 350 -22.90 -2.93 -7.01
N SER A 351 -22.60 -3.27 -5.76
CA SER A 351 -23.54 -3.89 -4.81
C SER A 351 -24.27 -2.89 -3.91
N ALA A 352 -23.98 -1.58 -4.05
CA ALA A 352 -24.49 -0.53 -3.18
C ALA A 352 -25.03 0.63 -4.04
N ALA A 353 -26.33 0.60 -4.35
CA ALA A 353 -26.94 1.44 -5.40
C ALA A 353 -26.79 2.94 -5.14
N ASP A 354 -26.84 3.37 -3.88
CA ASP A 354 -26.75 4.78 -3.49
C ASP A 354 -25.31 5.26 -3.29
N LEU A 355 -24.30 4.41 -3.51
CA LEU A 355 -22.89 4.75 -3.35
C LEU A 355 -22.33 5.38 -4.62
N LYS A 356 -22.16 6.70 -4.60
CA LYS A 356 -21.65 7.46 -5.74
C LYS A 356 -20.15 7.23 -5.94
N THR A 357 -19.76 7.05 -7.19
CA THR A 357 -18.36 6.95 -7.61
C THR A 357 -18.01 7.99 -8.65
N THR A 358 -16.72 8.30 -8.75
CA THR A 358 -16.18 9.09 -9.84
C THR A 358 -16.23 8.29 -11.15
N LYS A 359 -15.99 8.94 -12.30
CA LYS A 359 -15.84 8.26 -13.60
C LYS A 359 -14.73 7.19 -13.64
N TRP A 360 -13.84 7.18 -12.65
CA TRP A 360 -12.74 6.23 -12.52
C TRP A 360 -13.03 5.10 -11.52
N GLY A 361 -14.24 5.04 -10.95
CA GLY A 361 -14.68 4.01 -10.01
C GLY A 361 -14.32 4.26 -8.54
N TYR A 362 -13.57 5.32 -8.22
CA TYR A 362 -13.28 5.69 -6.82
C TYR A 362 -14.54 6.20 -6.12
N ILE A 363 -14.71 5.87 -4.83
CA ILE A 363 -15.84 6.33 -4.02
C ILE A 363 -15.73 7.83 -3.79
N ILE A 364 -16.83 8.55 -4.00
CA ILE A 364 -16.91 9.97 -3.65
C ILE A 364 -17.21 10.07 -2.16
N ALA A 365 -16.28 10.69 -1.42
CA ALA A 365 -16.39 10.92 0.01
C ALA A 365 -15.91 12.34 0.36
N ASP A 366 -16.46 12.89 1.43
CA ASP A 366 -16.01 14.16 1.99
C ASP A 366 -14.56 14.07 2.49
N GLU A 367 -13.74 15.08 2.18
CA GLU A 367 -12.29 15.03 2.44
C GLU A 367 -11.94 15.09 3.93
N GLN A 368 -12.78 15.71 4.75
CA GLN A 368 -12.50 15.90 6.18
C GLN A 368 -13.12 14.81 7.05
N THR A 369 -14.24 14.25 6.63
CA THR A 369 -15.01 13.28 7.42
C THR A 369 -15.01 11.88 6.82
N GLY A 370 -14.74 11.74 5.51
CA GLY A 370 -14.90 10.48 4.79
C GLY A 370 -16.35 10.09 4.52
N LEU A 371 -17.33 10.95 4.82
CA LEU A 371 -18.76 10.65 4.61
C LEU A 371 -19.06 10.47 3.12
N THR A 372 -19.75 9.38 2.77
CA THR A 372 -20.16 9.08 1.39
C THR A 372 -21.56 9.62 1.08
N SER A 373 -22.07 9.33 -0.12
CA SER A 373 -23.47 9.60 -0.47
C SER A 373 -24.49 8.75 0.30
N MET A 374 -24.07 7.66 0.95
CA MET A 374 -24.93 6.82 1.77
C MET A 374 -24.85 7.23 3.25
N LYS A 375 -26.03 7.39 3.87
CA LYS A 375 -26.13 7.80 5.28
C LYS A 375 -25.49 6.76 6.20
N GLY A 376 -24.58 7.20 7.08
CA GLY A 376 -23.87 6.32 8.01
C GLY A 376 -22.78 5.46 7.37
N VAL A 377 -22.48 5.67 6.08
CA VAL A 377 -21.41 4.98 5.36
C VAL A 377 -20.29 5.97 5.03
N TYR A 378 -19.08 5.60 5.39
CA TYR A 378 -17.87 6.38 5.24
C TYR A 378 -16.85 5.61 4.38
N ALA A 379 -15.91 6.30 3.76
CA ALA A 379 -14.83 5.68 2.98
C ALA A 379 -13.53 6.46 3.13
N GLY A 380 -12.40 5.78 2.96
CA GLY A 380 -11.09 6.43 3.01
C GLY A 380 -9.94 5.56 2.53
N GLY A 381 -8.77 6.18 2.41
CA GLY A 381 -7.58 5.60 1.79
C GLY A 381 -7.72 5.48 0.28
N ASP A 382 -7.00 4.52 -0.31
CA ASP A 382 -6.80 4.44 -1.76
C ASP A 382 -8.10 4.24 -2.57
N ILE A 383 -9.20 3.79 -1.95
CA ILE A 383 -10.50 3.67 -2.64
C ILE A 383 -11.16 5.04 -2.92
N VAL A 384 -10.71 6.09 -2.22
CA VAL A 384 -11.16 7.49 -2.43
C VAL A 384 -10.12 8.26 -3.23
N THR A 385 -8.84 8.20 -2.83
CA THR A 385 -7.77 9.04 -3.41
C THR A 385 -7.10 8.45 -4.65
N GLY A 386 -7.30 7.16 -4.91
CA GLY A 386 -6.37 6.38 -5.73
C GLY A 386 -5.09 6.04 -4.98
N SER A 387 -4.23 5.22 -5.61
CA SER A 387 -2.98 4.71 -5.02
C SER A 387 -2.14 5.83 -4.41
N ALA A 388 -1.95 5.80 -3.09
CA ALA A 388 -1.26 6.83 -2.34
C ALA A 388 -0.14 6.22 -1.47
N THR A 389 -0.02 6.68 -0.22
CA THR A 389 0.95 6.15 0.75
C THR A 389 0.24 5.58 1.97
N VAL A 390 0.89 4.63 2.67
CA VAL A 390 0.35 3.99 3.88
C VAL A 390 -0.10 5.03 4.91
N ILE A 391 0.69 6.09 5.11
CA ILE A 391 0.39 7.14 6.08
C ILE A 391 -0.80 8.02 5.69
N LEU A 392 -1.05 8.22 4.39
CA LEU A 392 -2.24 8.93 3.91
C LEU A 392 -3.51 8.09 4.13
N ALA A 393 -3.43 6.79 3.83
CA ALA A 393 -4.51 5.86 4.12
C ALA A 393 -4.81 5.82 5.63
N MET A 394 -3.79 5.80 6.47
CA MET A 394 -3.92 5.87 7.92
C MET A 394 -4.63 7.17 8.36
N GLY A 395 -4.21 8.32 7.84
CA GLY A 395 -4.83 9.61 8.12
C GLY A 395 -6.31 9.66 7.74
N ALA A 396 -6.68 9.09 6.59
CA ALA A 396 -8.08 8.99 6.17
C ALA A 396 -8.92 8.11 7.13
N GLY A 397 -8.35 6.99 7.60
CA GLY A 397 -9.01 6.12 8.58
C GLY A 397 -9.27 6.84 9.91
N ARG A 398 -8.29 7.59 10.42
CA ARG A 398 -8.40 8.37 11.66
C ARG A 398 -9.48 9.47 11.55
N LYS A 399 -9.49 10.21 10.44
CA LYS A 399 -10.53 11.24 10.18
C LYS A 399 -11.93 10.63 10.15
N ALA A 400 -12.09 9.52 9.43
CA ALA A 400 -13.37 8.83 9.33
C ALA A 400 -13.82 8.24 10.67
N ALA A 401 -12.92 7.64 11.45
CA ALA A 401 -13.24 7.15 12.79
C ALA A 401 -13.78 8.25 13.70
N SER A 402 -13.13 9.42 13.72
CA SER A 402 -13.60 10.58 14.48
C SER A 402 -15.00 11.02 14.05
N ALA A 403 -15.24 11.11 12.74
CA ALA A 403 -16.55 11.50 12.20
C ALA A 403 -17.65 10.45 12.50
N ILE A 404 -17.33 9.16 12.43
CA ILE A 404 -18.23 8.06 12.80
C ILE A 404 -18.58 8.15 14.28
N SER A 405 -17.60 8.30 15.17
CA SER A 405 -17.87 8.42 16.62
C SER A 405 -18.77 9.61 16.94
N GLN A 406 -18.56 10.76 16.31
CA GLN A 406 -19.43 11.93 16.46
C GLN A 406 -20.86 11.67 15.96
N TYR A 407 -21.00 11.05 14.79
CA TYR A 407 -22.29 10.67 14.24
C TYR A 407 -23.05 9.68 15.14
N LEU A 408 -22.35 8.71 15.73
CA LEU A 408 -22.93 7.69 16.61
C LEU A 408 -23.26 8.23 17.99
N ALA A 409 -22.52 9.23 18.49
CA ALA A 409 -22.83 9.90 19.76
C ALA A 409 -24.08 10.79 19.67
N ALA A 410 -24.39 11.29 18.47
CA ALA A 410 -25.59 12.09 18.21
C ALA A 410 -26.87 11.25 18.00
N LYS A 411 -26.75 9.92 17.95
CA LYS A 411 -27.86 8.95 17.82
C LYS A 411 -28.16 8.27 19.14
#